data_AF-A0A197SMY4-F1
#
_entry.id   AF-A0A197SMY4-F1
#
_cell.length_a   1.000
_cell.length_b   1.000
_cell.length_c   1.000
_cell.angle_alpha   90.00
_cell.angle_beta   90.00
_cell.angle_gamma   90.00
#
_symmetry.space_group_name_H-M   'P 1'
#
loop_
_entity.id
_entity.type
_entity.pdbx_description
1 polymer ?
#
loop_
_entity_poly.entity_id
_entity_poly.type
_entity_poly.pdbx_seq_one_letter_code
_entity_poly.pdbx_strand_id
1 'polypeptide(L)'
;MTAGLATSVLLFCVACATGASAPDAPRAAPVHHVHEGDESPPEVDAEDGRGPGALPYSPLCRTAKCIALTFDDGPGPYTARLLDILGREGVRATFFLVGEKPVHTYPDLVRRIAAQGHVIGNHTWTHPVLTGLPEAEVLRQLSLTQSVLQQLTGTRPTLMRPPKGLTDARVTGAARALGLAQILWNVTATDYHNTTTELVRKLVLERARPGGVVLLHDVLPWTVPAVPGIIAGLRSAGYTLVTVSQLYENMRPGEQYPVWAAPAPTAPAPSTSAPSTSAPSTSAPTAPPPAKPAPAAPGRG
;
A
#
# COMPACT_ATOMS: atom_id res chain seq x y z
N MET A 1 -47.15 22.40 -29.92
CA MET A 1 -48.57 22.45 -29.51
C MET A 1 -49.31 21.36 -30.26
N THR A 2 -49.56 20.22 -29.60
CA THR A 2 -50.63 19.25 -29.91
C THR A 2 -50.78 18.36 -28.68
N ALA A 3 -52.01 18.24 -28.20
CA ALA A 3 -52.50 17.36 -27.11
C ALA A 3 -52.28 15.87 -27.47
N GLY A 4 -52.38 14.85 -26.61
CA GLY A 4 -53.01 14.62 -25.31
C GLY A 4 -53.29 13.10 -25.18
N LEU A 5 -53.92 12.68 -24.07
CA LEU A 5 -54.29 11.32 -23.62
C LEU A 5 -53.18 10.55 -22.84
N ALA A 6 -53.25 10.35 -21.52
CA ALA A 6 -54.27 9.76 -20.62
C ALA A 6 -54.04 8.27 -20.39
N THR A 7 -53.63 7.88 -19.17
CA THR A 7 -54.31 6.82 -18.38
C THR A 7 -53.88 6.89 -16.91
N SER A 8 -54.87 7.06 -16.03
CA SER A 8 -54.74 6.87 -14.57
C SER A 8 -54.81 5.39 -14.24
N VAL A 9 -53.99 4.95 -13.28
CA VAL A 9 -54.23 3.71 -12.52
C VAL A 9 -54.12 4.08 -11.05
N LEU A 10 -55.27 4.09 -10.37
CA LEU A 10 -55.39 4.16 -8.92
C LEU A 10 -56.39 3.08 -8.53
N LEU A 11 -55.97 2.01 -7.83
CA LEU A 11 -56.91 1.19 -7.09
C LEU A 11 -56.26 0.38 -5.96
N PHE A 12 -56.69 0.75 -4.75
CA PHE A 12 -57.00 -0.04 -3.56
C PHE A 12 -55.91 -0.77 -2.76
N CYS A 13 -55.66 -0.20 -1.57
CA CYS A 13 -55.36 -0.91 -0.34
C CYS A 13 -56.59 -1.67 0.17
N VAL A 14 -56.40 -2.94 0.58
CA VAL A 14 -57.22 -3.59 1.61
C VAL A 14 -56.28 -4.43 2.47
N ALA A 15 -56.29 -4.16 3.77
CA ALA A 15 -55.61 -4.90 4.82
C ALA A 15 -56.47 -6.09 5.29
N CYS A 16 -55.82 -7.18 5.70
CA CYS A 16 -56.36 -8.12 6.69
C CYS A 16 -55.20 -8.63 7.57
N ALA A 17 -55.29 -8.30 8.86
CA ALA A 17 -54.48 -8.86 9.94
C ALA A 17 -55.27 -10.00 10.62
N THR A 18 -54.55 -11.00 11.13
CA THR A 18 -54.86 -11.92 12.26
C THR A 18 -53.92 -13.13 12.08
N GLY A 19 -53.26 -13.71 13.08
CA GLY A 19 -53.10 -13.48 14.51
C GLY A 19 -52.06 -14.51 14.99
N ALA A 20 -51.32 -14.22 16.06
CA ALA A 20 -50.50 -15.22 16.74
C ALA A 20 -50.48 -14.92 18.25
N SER A 21 -51.01 -15.87 19.02
CA SER A 21 -51.10 -15.86 20.47
C SER A 21 -49.77 -16.24 21.13
N ALA A 22 -49.48 -15.60 22.26
CA ALA A 22 -48.77 -16.17 23.41
C ALA A 22 -49.73 -15.98 24.62
N PRO A 23 -49.73 -16.84 25.67
CA PRO A 23 -48.60 -16.92 26.61
C PRO A 23 -48.39 -18.32 27.27
N ASP A 24 -47.27 -18.51 27.98
CA ASP A 24 -47.26 -18.89 29.41
C ASP A 24 -45.86 -19.30 29.93
N ALA A 25 -45.54 -18.75 31.11
CA ALA A 25 -44.68 -19.27 32.17
C ALA A 25 -45.53 -19.20 33.45
N PRO A 26 -45.29 -19.91 34.60
CA PRO A 26 -43.97 -20.23 35.17
C PRO A 26 -43.88 -21.55 36.00
N ARG A 27 -42.69 -21.95 36.49
CA ARG A 27 -42.49 -22.45 37.88
C ARG A 27 -40.99 -22.57 38.26
N ALA A 28 -40.68 -22.23 39.51
CA ALA A 28 -39.34 -22.12 40.08
C ALA A 28 -38.96 -23.27 41.05
N ALA A 29 -37.65 -23.56 41.06
CA ALA A 29 -36.70 -24.01 42.12
C ALA A 29 -36.88 -25.40 42.82
N PRO A 30 -35.76 -26.06 43.22
CA PRO A 30 -34.95 -25.59 44.33
C PRO A 30 -33.42 -25.52 44.12
N VAL A 31 -32.84 -24.72 44.99
CA VAL A 31 -31.46 -24.37 45.31
C VAL A 31 -30.58 -25.56 45.73
N HIS A 32 -29.35 -25.61 45.21
CA HIS A 32 -28.20 -26.24 45.87
C HIS A 32 -27.03 -25.26 45.97
N HIS A 33 -26.33 -25.38 47.10
CA HIS A 33 -25.34 -24.48 47.65
C HIS A 33 -24.08 -24.26 46.79
N VAL A 34 -23.66 -23.00 46.82
CA VAL A 34 -22.34 -22.40 46.57
C VAL A 34 -21.12 -23.29 46.86
N HIS A 35 -20.18 -23.31 45.91
CA HIS A 35 -18.75 -23.35 46.19
C HIS A 35 -18.11 -22.16 45.48
N GLU A 36 -17.47 -21.29 46.25
CA GLU A 36 -16.74 -20.12 45.78
C GLU A 36 -15.49 -20.55 44.99
N GLY A 37 -15.25 -19.87 43.86
CA GLY A 37 -14.07 -20.04 43.03
C GLY A 37 -13.94 -18.89 42.04
N ASP A 38 -13.28 -17.82 42.50
CA ASP A 38 -12.49 -16.84 41.74
C ASP A 38 -12.90 -16.56 40.27
N GLU A 39 -13.75 -15.55 40.08
CA GLU A 39 -14.18 -15.10 38.74
C GLU A 39 -13.17 -14.10 38.15
N SER A 40 -12.26 -14.64 37.34
CA SER A 40 -11.48 -13.85 36.37
C SER A 40 -12.40 -13.38 35.23
N PRO A 41 -12.21 -12.18 34.66
CA PRO A 41 -13.08 -11.63 33.61
C PRO A 41 -12.99 -12.49 32.33
N PRO A 42 -14.05 -12.49 31.49
CA PRO A 42 -14.16 -13.41 30.37
C PRO A 42 -13.02 -13.19 29.37
N GLU A 43 -12.45 -14.30 28.91
CA GLU A 43 -11.52 -14.31 27.79
C GLU A 43 -12.16 -13.59 26.60
N VAL A 44 -11.47 -12.58 26.09
CA VAL A 44 -11.78 -11.98 24.79
C VAL A 44 -11.54 -13.04 23.73
N ASP A 45 -12.62 -13.42 23.05
CA ASP A 45 -12.58 -14.35 21.92
C ASP A 45 -11.52 -13.93 20.91
N ALA A 46 -10.76 -14.93 20.46
CA ALA A 46 -9.75 -14.85 19.43
C ALA A 46 -10.37 -14.41 18.09
N GLU A 47 -10.32 -13.11 17.79
CA GLU A 47 -10.66 -12.59 16.47
C GLU A 47 -9.44 -12.68 15.52
N ASP A 48 -9.68 -13.38 14.42
CA ASP A 48 -8.77 -13.82 13.35
C ASP A 48 -7.70 -14.84 13.75
N GLY A 49 -8.01 -16.12 13.49
CA GLY A 49 -7.08 -17.27 13.50
C GLY A 49 -5.91 -17.19 12.51
N ARG A 50 -5.36 -16.00 12.28
CA ARG A 50 -4.15 -15.75 11.52
C ARG A 50 -2.99 -15.76 12.49
N GLY A 51 -2.22 -16.85 12.46
CA GLY A 51 -0.94 -16.89 13.17
C GLY A 51 -0.06 -15.68 12.80
N PRO A 52 0.78 -15.19 13.72
CA PRO A 52 1.66 -14.07 13.46
C PRO A 52 2.55 -14.38 12.25
N GLY A 53 2.39 -13.63 11.15
CA GLY A 53 3.27 -13.69 9.99
C GLY A 53 2.65 -14.00 8.62
N ALA A 54 1.36 -14.32 8.51
CA ALA A 54 0.72 -14.47 7.20
C ALA A 54 0.48 -13.10 6.56
N LEU A 55 1.12 -12.84 5.41
CA LEU A 55 0.90 -11.63 4.61
C LEU A 55 -0.61 -11.44 4.36
N PRO A 56 -1.15 -10.22 4.43
CA PRO A 56 -2.59 -9.97 4.33
C PRO A 56 -3.07 -10.00 2.88
N TYR A 57 -2.71 -11.05 2.13
CA TYR A 57 -3.22 -11.26 0.78
C TYR A 57 -4.70 -11.63 0.82
N SER A 58 -5.48 -11.13 -0.15
CA SER A 58 -6.88 -11.50 -0.31
C SER A 58 -7.05 -13.00 -0.58
N PRO A 59 -8.25 -13.59 -0.39
CA PRO A 59 -8.48 -15.02 -0.57
C PRO A 59 -8.08 -15.51 -1.97
N LEU A 60 -8.39 -14.72 -3.00
CA LEU A 60 -7.97 -14.98 -4.38
C LEU A 60 -6.45 -15.07 -4.50
N CYS A 61 -5.74 -14.12 -3.90
CA CYS A 61 -4.30 -13.98 -4.06
C CYS A 61 -3.48 -14.90 -3.13
N ARG A 62 -4.15 -15.64 -2.23
CA ARG A 62 -3.55 -16.77 -1.51
C ARG A 62 -3.40 -18.02 -2.38
N THR A 63 -4.24 -18.18 -3.41
CA THR A 63 -4.24 -19.36 -4.29
C THR A 63 -3.81 -19.06 -5.72
N ALA A 64 -4.01 -17.83 -6.20
CA ALA A 64 -3.60 -17.38 -7.53
C ALA A 64 -2.29 -16.59 -7.49
N LYS A 65 -1.53 -16.61 -8.60
CA LYS A 65 -0.37 -15.74 -8.79
C LYS A 65 -0.83 -14.30 -9.07
N CYS A 66 -1.24 -13.56 -8.05
CA CYS A 66 -1.65 -12.17 -8.23
C CYS A 66 -0.44 -11.24 -8.41
N ILE A 67 -0.63 -10.18 -9.21
CA ILE A 67 0.31 -9.07 -9.34
C ILE A 67 -0.45 -7.77 -9.62
N ALA A 68 -0.05 -6.67 -8.96
CA ALA A 68 -0.67 -5.36 -9.10
C ALA A 68 0.21 -4.40 -9.90
N LEU A 69 -0.35 -3.85 -10.97
CA LEU A 69 0.27 -2.73 -11.70
C LEU A 69 -0.07 -1.42 -11.00
N THR A 70 0.95 -0.62 -10.69
CA THR A 70 0.78 0.69 -10.07
C THR A 70 1.52 1.78 -10.84
N PHE A 71 0.93 2.98 -10.89
CA PHE A 71 1.44 4.11 -11.65
C PHE A 71 1.50 5.36 -10.77
N ASP A 72 2.69 5.97 -10.69
CA ASP A 72 2.95 7.17 -9.89
C ASP A 72 3.04 8.44 -10.76
N ASP A 73 3.04 9.59 -10.09
CA ASP A 73 3.24 10.96 -10.61
C ASP A 73 2.12 11.54 -11.49
N GLY A 74 1.19 10.71 -11.95
CA GLY A 74 0.07 11.12 -12.76
C GLY A 74 -0.95 12.01 -12.04
N PRO A 75 -1.98 12.48 -12.77
CA PRO A 75 -2.16 12.29 -14.22
C PRO A 75 -1.22 13.16 -15.06
N GLY A 76 -0.87 12.70 -16.25
CA GLY A 76 0.03 13.38 -17.18
C GLY A 76 -0.26 13.10 -18.66
N PRO A 77 0.66 13.49 -19.57
CA PRO A 77 0.42 13.48 -21.00
C PRO A 77 0.14 12.09 -21.59
N TYR A 78 0.59 11.00 -20.94
CA TYR A 78 0.39 9.64 -21.44
C TYR A 78 -0.72 8.87 -20.71
N THR A 79 -1.28 9.42 -19.63
CA THR A 79 -2.33 8.78 -18.81
C THR A 79 -3.55 8.41 -19.63
N ALA A 80 -4.02 9.29 -20.53
CA ALA A 80 -5.18 9.00 -21.38
C ALA A 80 -4.97 7.74 -22.26
N ARG A 81 -3.79 7.62 -22.86
CA ARG A 81 -3.41 6.46 -23.68
C ARG A 81 -3.27 5.20 -22.82
N LEU A 82 -2.73 5.32 -21.62
CA LEU A 82 -2.64 4.21 -20.67
C LEU A 82 -4.04 3.68 -20.31
N LEU A 83 -5.00 4.57 -20.03
CA LEU A 83 -6.38 4.19 -19.76
C LEU A 83 -7.03 3.47 -20.95
N ASP A 84 -6.76 3.88 -22.19
CA ASP A 84 -7.23 3.16 -23.39
C ASP A 84 -6.63 1.74 -23.46
N ILE A 85 -5.34 1.59 -23.15
CA ILE A 85 -4.66 0.29 -23.12
C ILE A 85 -5.29 -0.60 -22.05
N LEU A 86 -5.40 -0.12 -20.81
CA LEU A 86 -5.96 -0.88 -19.70
C LEU A 86 -7.41 -1.30 -19.96
N GLY A 87 -8.22 -0.41 -20.52
CA GLY A 87 -9.60 -0.71 -20.92
C GLY A 87 -9.69 -1.81 -21.97
N ARG A 88 -8.90 -1.72 -23.06
CA ARG A 88 -8.84 -2.76 -24.11
C ARG A 88 -8.36 -4.10 -23.57
N GLU A 89 -7.41 -4.07 -22.65
CA GLU A 89 -6.86 -5.28 -22.03
C GLU A 89 -7.75 -5.84 -20.91
N GLY A 90 -8.79 -5.14 -20.48
CA GLY A 90 -9.64 -5.55 -19.35
C GLY A 90 -8.89 -5.61 -18.03
N VAL A 91 -7.90 -4.73 -17.82
CA VAL A 91 -7.06 -4.68 -16.61
C VAL A 91 -7.41 -3.43 -15.80
N ARG A 92 -7.53 -3.61 -14.48
CA ARG A 92 -7.61 -2.49 -13.53
C ARG A 92 -6.27 -2.33 -12.81
N ALA A 93 -5.83 -1.08 -12.66
CA ALA A 93 -4.58 -0.74 -12.00
C ALA A 93 -4.82 0.18 -10.79
N THR A 94 -3.75 0.52 -10.08
CA THR A 94 -3.76 1.52 -9.00
C THR A 94 -2.92 2.73 -9.40
N PHE A 95 -3.45 3.94 -9.25
CA PHE A 95 -2.78 5.19 -9.63
C PHE A 95 -2.54 6.05 -8.40
N PHE A 96 -1.29 6.37 -8.11
CA PHE A 96 -0.93 7.30 -7.03
C PHE A 96 -0.75 8.69 -7.63
N LEU A 97 -1.72 9.58 -7.35
CA LEU A 97 -1.81 10.88 -8.02
C LEU A 97 -1.21 12.00 -7.17
N VAL A 98 -0.47 12.91 -7.82
CA VAL A 98 0.07 14.12 -7.21
C VAL A 98 -0.96 15.25 -7.29
N GLY A 99 -1.33 15.80 -6.14
CA GLY A 99 -2.53 16.63 -5.99
C GLY A 99 -2.46 18.04 -6.59
N GLU A 100 -1.30 18.66 -6.65
CA GLU A 100 -1.18 20.05 -7.12
C GLU A 100 -1.25 20.12 -8.65
N LYS A 101 -0.12 20.35 -9.32
CA LYS A 101 -0.09 20.62 -10.76
C LYS A 101 -0.71 19.48 -11.58
N PRO A 102 -0.43 18.19 -11.35
CA PRO A 102 -0.98 17.11 -12.18
C PRO A 102 -2.50 17.02 -12.13
N VAL A 103 -3.10 16.91 -10.94
CA VAL A 103 -4.56 16.82 -10.78
C VAL A 103 -5.28 18.10 -11.26
N HIS A 104 -4.72 19.28 -11.01
CA HIS A 104 -5.29 20.54 -11.53
C HIS A 104 -5.22 20.64 -13.06
N THR A 105 -4.17 20.10 -13.69
CA THR A 105 -4.00 20.14 -15.14
C THR A 105 -4.92 19.15 -15.85
N TYR A 106 -5.16 17.97 -15.25
CA TYR A 106 -5.94 16.90 -15.89
C TYR A 106 -7.10 16.38 -15.02
N PRO A 107 -8.02 17.23 -14.54
CA PRO A 107 -9.11 16.80 -13.64
C PRO A 107 -10.03 15.77 -14.30
N ASP A 108 -10.22 15.84 -15.62
CA ASP A 108 -11.03 14.87 -16.37
C ASP A 108 -10.39 13.48 -16.42
N LEU A 109 -9.06 13.41 -16.44
CA LEU A 109 -8.36 12.11 -16.35
C LEU A 109 -8.51 11.50 -14.96
N VAL A 110 -8.51 12.31 -13.89
CA VAL A 110 -8.81 11.81 -12.54
C VAL A 110 -10.20 11.18 -12.47
N ARG A 111 -11.22 11.87 -13.00
CA ARG A 111 -12.59 11.34 -13.07
C ARG A 111 -12.65 10.06 -13.90
N ARG A 112 -11.95 10.03 -15.03
CA ARG A 112 -11.90 8.87 -15.92
C ARG A 112 -11.22 7.66 -15.25
N ILE A 113 -10.13 7.86 -14.50
CA ILE A 113 -9.48 6.80 -13.72
C ILE A 113 -10.50 6.15 -12.78
N ALA A 114 -11.24 6.97 -12.01
CA ALA A 114 -12.26 6.48 -11.09
C ALA A 114 -13.42 5.78 -11.81
N ALA A 115 -13.96 6.39 -12.88
CA ALA A 115 -15.08 5.85 -13.64
C ALA A 115 -14.77 4.51 -14.33
N GLN A 116 -13.50 4.24 -14.66
CA GLN A 116 -13.04 2.96 -15.22
C GLN A 116 -12.72 1.90 -14.15
N GLY A 117 -13.03 2.19 -12.88
CA GLY A 117 -12.90 1.24 -11.78
C GLY A 117 -11.44 0.98 -11.35
N HIS A 118 -10.52 1.86 -11.72
CA HIS A 118 -9.17 1.85 -11.16
C HIS A 118 -9.17 2.37 -9.73
N VAL A 119 -8.16 1.99 -8.95
CA VAL A 119 -7.99 2.52 -7.60
C VAL A 119 -7.15 3.78 -7.67
N ILE A 120 -7.60 4.85 -7.00
CA ILE A 120 -6.84 6.09 -6.84
C ILE A 120 -6.24 6.12 -5.43
N GLY A 121 -4.93 6.33 -5.37
CA GLY A 121 -4.14 6.57 -4.17
C GLY A 121 -3.58 7.99 -4.12
N ASN A 122 -3.21 8.41 -2.93
CA ASN A 122 -2.62 9.71 -2.64
C ASN A 122 -1.09 9.67 -2.85
N HIS A 123 -0.54 10.59 -3.65
CA HIS A 123 0.91 10.73 -3.85
C HIS A 123 1.42 12.12 -3.43
N THR A 124 0.87 12.66 -2.34
CA THR A 124 1.15 14.00 -1.79
C THR A 124 0.70 15.14 -2.69
N TRP A 125 0.88 16.38 -2.22
CA TRP A 125 0.43 17.57 -2.95
C TRP A 125 1.45 17.97 -4.00
N THR A 126 2.72 18.13 -3.63
CA THR A 126 3.79 18.64 -4.51
C THR A 126 4.94 17.65 -4.71
N HIS A 127 4.76 16.38 -4.36
CA HIS A 127 5.79 15.33 -4.44
C HIS A 127 7.10 15.61 -3.66
N PRO A 128 7.07 16.15 -2.42
CA PRO A 128 8.29 16.38 -1.65
C PRO A 128 8.79 15.09 -0.96
N VAL A 129 10.06 15.07 -0.56
CA VAL A 129 10.59 14.01 0.32
C VAL A 129 10.06 14.23 1.73
N LEU A 130 9.03 13.46 2.12
CA LEU A 130 8.29 13.67 3.37
C LEU A 130 9.14 13.55 4.64
N THR A 131 10.15 12.68 4.64
CA THR A 131 11.06 12.51 5.80
C THR A 131 11.93 13.75 6.06
N GLY A 132 12.00 14.69 5.12
CA GLY A 132 12.65 16.00 5.29
C GLY A 132 11.73 17.09 5.84
N LEU A 133 10.45 16.81 6.08
CA LEU A 133 9.44 17.84 6.41
C LEU A 133 8.98 17.74 7.88
N PRO A 134 8.60 18.85 8.52
CA PRO A 134 7.94 18.80 9.83
C PRO A 134 6.58 18.10 9.72
N GLU A 135 6.11 17.51 10.83
CA GLU A 135 4.87 16.72 10.87
C GLU A 135 3.65 17.47 10.32
N ALA A 136 3.49 18.75 10.67
CA ALA A 136 2.41 19.59 10.17
C ALA A 136 2.41 19.71 8.64
N GLU A 137 3.60 19.78 8.02
CA GLU A 137 3.72 19.85 6.57
C GLU A 137 3.44 18.49 5.91
N VAL A 138 3.87 17.39 6.53
CA VAL A 138 3.50 16.03 6.07
C VAL A 138 1.98 15.87 6.06
N LEU A 139 1.31 16.25 7.16
CA LEU A 139 -0.15 16.20 7.25
C LEU A 139 -0.82 17.11 6.20
N ARG A 140 -0.28 18.31 5.98
CA ARG A 140 -0.78 19.26 4.96
C ARG A 140 -0.69 18.66 3.55
N GLN A 141 0.45 18.09 3.19
CA GLN A 141 0.70 17.45 1.89
C GLN A 141 -0.33 16.35 1.60
N LEU A 142 -0.61 15.49 2.58
CA LEU A 142 -1.57 14.41 2.40
C LEU A 142 -3.02 14.93 2.40
N SER A 143 -3.36 15.88 3.28
CA SER A 143 -4.73 16.39 3.44
C SER A 143 -5.22 17.19 2.23
N LEU A 144 -4.37 17.99 1.61
CA LEU A 144 -4.71 18.74 0.39
C LEU A 144 -5.04 17.78 -0.75
N THR A 145 -4.22 16.75 -0.93
CA THR A 145 -4.45 15.71 -1.95
C THR A 145 -5.69 14.88 -1.67
N GLN A 146 -5.97 14.52 -0.41
CA GLN A 146 -7.25 13.88 -0.03
C GLN A 146 -8.44 14.73 -0.46
N SER A 147 -8.38 16.04 -0.21
CA SER A 147 -9.49 16.96 -0.45
C SER A 147 -9.77 17.11 -1.94
N VAL A 148 -8.76 17.36 -2.77
CA VAL A 148 -8.97 17.54 -4.22
C VAL A 148 -9.44 16.25 -4.88
N LEU A 149 -8.91 15.09 -4.48
CA LEU A 149 -9.31 13.79 -5.05
C LEU A 149 -10.74 13.43 -4.65
N GLN A 150 -11.15 13.73 -3.41
CA GLN A 150 -12.54 13.55 -3.00
C GLN A 150 -13.49 14.47 -3.78
N GLN A 151 -13.13 15.74 -3.98
CA GLN A 151 -13.95 16.68 -4.74
C GLN A 151 -14.17 16.21 -6.18
N LEU A 152 -13.16 15.62 -6.82
CA LEU A 152 -13.26 15.16 -8.21
C LEU A 152 -13.97 13.81 -8.36
N THR A 153 -13.84 12.90 -7.39
CA THR A 153 -14.27 11.50 -7.53
C THR A 153 -15.43 11.12 -6.62
N GLY A 154 -15.78 11.95 -5.64
CA GLY A 154 -16.75 11.62 -4.59
C GLY A 154 -16.21 10.67 -3.51
N THR A 155 -15.00 10.10 -3.70
CA THR A 155 -14.40 9.13 -2.79
C THR A 155 -13.06 9.62 -2.26
N ARG A 156 -12.80 9.36 -0.98
CA ARG A 156 -11.48 9.60 -0.38
C ARG A 156 -10.56 8.42 -0.69
N PRO A 157 -9.33 8.65 -1.17
CA PRO A 157 -8.33 7.60 -1.22
C PRO A 157 -8.11 6.98 0.16
N THR A 158 -7.91 5.67 0.20
CA THR A 158 -7.52 4.90 1.40
C THR A 158 -6.07 4.39 1.32
N LEU A 159 -5.43 4.62 0.18
CA LEU A 159 -4.05 4.25 -0.09
C LEU A 159 -3.22 5.51 -0.31
N MET A 160 -1.97 5.49 0.13
CA MET A 160 -0.99 6.50 -0.21
C MET A 160 0.35 5.86 -0.54
N ARG A 161 1.14 6.47 -1.41
CA ARG A 161 2.54 6.07 -1.63
C ARG A 161 3.44 7.24 -1.30
N PRO A 162 4.44 7.08 -0.40
CA PRO A 162 5.33 8.19 -0.08
C PRO A 162 6.27 8.43 -1.26
N PRO A 163 6.48 9.68 -1.69
CA PRO A 163 7.46 10.02 -2.72
C PRO A 163 8.81 9.35 -2.45
N LYS A 164 9.40 8.75 -3.50
CA LYS A 164 10.65 7.98 -3.44
C LYS A 164 10.64 6.78 -2.49
N GLY A 165 9.48 6.37 -1.98
CA GLY A 165 9.36 5.28 -1.00
C GLY A 165 9.88 5.62 0.40
N LEU A 166 10.16 6.90 0.69
CA LEU A 166 10.76 7.33 1.96
C LEU A 166 9.68 7.68 2.98
N THR A 167 9.67 6.96 4.09
CA THR A 167 8.68 7.13 5.17
C THR A 167 9.32 6.97 6.55
N ASP A 168 8.70 7.56 7.56
CA ASP A 168 9.11 7.48 8.97
C ASP A 168 7.89 7.55 9.91
N ALA A 169 8.12 7.72 11.21
CA ALA A 169 7.05 7.79 12.20
C ALA A 169 6.08 8.98 11.98
N ARG A 170 6.56 10.12 11.47
CA ARG A 170 5.70 11.28 11.17
C ARG A 170 4.78 10.99 10.00
N VAL A 171 5.33 10.41 8.93
CA VAL A 171 4.55 9.98 7.76
C VAL A 171 3.53 8.90 8.15
N THR A 172 3.95 7.95 8.97
CA THR A 172 3.07 6.89 9.49
C THR A 172 1.94 7.46 10.35
N GLY A 173 2.24 8.43 11.22
CA GLY A 173 1.24 9.14 12.02
C GLY A 173 0.22 9.91 11.17
N ALA A 174 0.69 10.69 10.20
CA ALA A 174 -0.17 11.43 9.28
C ALA A 174 -1.04 10.51 8.41
N ALA A 175 -0.45 9.43 7.87
CA ALA A 175 -1.19 8.43 7.10
C ALA A 175 -2.26 7.75 7.96
N ARG A 176 -1.94 7.38 9.21
CA ARG A 176 -2.91 6.82 10.16
C ARG A 176 -4.05 7.79 10.45
N ALA A 177 -3.75 9.06 10.73
CA ALA A 177 -4.75 10.09 11.03
C ALA A 177 -5.72 10.33 9.87
N LEU A 178 -5.27 10.13 8.62
CA LEU A 178 -6.07 10.31 7.41
C LEU A 178 -6.70 9.02 6.88
N GLY A 179 -6.54 7.88 7.56
CA GLY A 179 -7.09 6.60 7.12
C GLY A 179 -6.38 5.99 5.91
N LEU A 180 -5.09 6.29 5.74
CA LEU A 180 -4.29 5.87 4.58
C LEU A 180 -3.32 4.74 4.92
N ALA A 181 -3.40 3.63 4.19
CA ALA A 181 -2.34 2.62 4.16
C ALA A 181 -1.20 3.05 3.23
N GLN A 182 0.05 2.77 3.61
CA GLN A 182 1.23 3.14 2.84
C GLN A 182 1.62 2.01 1.87
N ILE A 183 1.65 2.28 0.58
CA ILE A 183 1.93 1.28 -0.46
C ILE A 183 3.28 1.57 -1.09
N LEU A 184 4.25 0.69 -0.86
CA LEU A 184 5.54 0.66 -1.52
C LEU A 184 5.48 -0.28 -2.74
N TRP A 185 6.61 -0.88 -3.11
CA TRP A 185 6.71 -1.82 -4.21
C TRP A 185 7.76 -2.88 -3.92
N ASN A 186 7.61 -4.04 -4.56
CA ASN A 186 8.61 -5.11 -4.56
C ASN A 186 8.93 -5.59 -5.98
N VAL A 187 8.35 -4.98 -7.02
CA VAL A 187 8.73 -5.16 -8.41
C VAL A 187 8.92 -3.78 -9.01
N THR A 188 10.03 -3.55 -9.70
CA THR A 188 10.27 -2.27 -10.37
C THR A 188 11.17 -2.49 -11.57
N ALA A 189 10.91 -1.73 -12.64
CA ALA A 189 11.83 -1.60 -13.75
C ALA A 189 12.76 -0.40 -13.60
N THR A 190 12.65 0.39 -12.51
CA THR A 190 13.32 1.69 -12.37
C THR A 190 13.17 2.50 -13.65
N ASP A 191 11.93 2.62 -14.14
CA ASP A 191 11.60 3.21 -15.44
C ASP A 191 11.95 4.70 -15.51
N TYR A 192 12.05 5.39 -14.38
CA TYR A 192 12.64 6.73 -14.31
C TYR A 192 14.14 6.79 -14.63
N HIS A 193 14.84 5.65 -14.66
CA HIS A 193 16.25 5.51 -15.05
C HIS A 193 16.42 4.74 -16.36
N ASN A 194 15.64 3.68 -16.56
CA ASN A 194 15.69 2.83 -17.74
C ASN A 194 14.71 3.32 -18.81
N THR A 195 15.24 4.00 -19.83
CA THR A 195 14.45 4.86 -20.73
C THR A 195 13.98 4.21 -22.03
N THR A 196 14.03 2.88 -22.15
CA THR A 196 13.52 2.16 -23.33
C THR A 196 12.34 1.25 -22.98
N THR A 197 11.34 1.24 -23.87
CA THR A 197 10.13 0.43 -23.76
C THR A 197 10.45 -1.05 -23.54
N GLU A 198 11.41 -1.58 -24.29
CA GLU A 198 11.82 -2.97 -24.29
C GLU A 198 12.49 -3.34 -22.96
N LEU A 199 13.34 -2.46 -22.44
CA LEU A 199 14.03 -2.68 -21.16
C LEU A 199 13.05 -2.62 -20.00
N VAL A 200 12.14 -1.64 -19.99
CA VAL A 200 11.08 -1.56 -18.97
C VAL A 200 10.25 -2.83 -18.95
N ARG A 201 9.76 -3.26 -20.12
CA ARG A 201 9.00 -4.53 -20.24
C ARG A 201 9.81 -5.71 -19.74
N LYS A 202 11.06 -5.86 -20.21
CA LYS A 202 11.94 -6.97 -19.83
C LYS A 202 12.10 -7.04 -18.31
N LEU A 203 12.47 -5.93 -17.67
CA LEU A 203 12.75 -5.90 -16.23
C LEU A 203 11.50 -6.16 -15.39
N VAL A 204 10.32 -5.68 -15.79
CA VAL A 204 9.07 -6.04 -15.08
C VAL A 204 8.83 -7.54 -15.15
N LEU A 205 8.96 -8.16 -16.33
CA LEU A 205 8.69 -9.59 -16.51
C LEU A 205 9.72 -10.47 -15.79
N GLU A 206 11.00 -10.12 -15.83
CA GLU A 206 12.07 -10.86 -15.13
C GLU A 206 11.92 -10.79 -13.60
N ARG A 207 11.39 -9.69 -13.08
CA ARG A 207 11.25 -9.46 -11.63
C ARG A 207 9.84 -9.78 -11.11
N ALA A 208 8.92 -10.19 -11.98
CA ALA A 208 7.55 -10.51 -11.63
C ALA A 208 7.51 -11.69 -10.65
N ARG A 209 6.76 -11.52 -9.56
CA ARG A 209 6.56 -12.53 -8.52
C ARG A 209 5.13 -12.47 -7.98
N PRO A 210 4.57 -13.59 -7.47
CA PRO A 210 3.28 -13.59 -6.80
C PRO A 210 3.26 -12.60 -5.63
N GLY A 211 2.18 -11.85 -5.48
CA GLY A 211 2.10 -10.74 -4.52
C GLY A 211 2.90 -9.51 -4.94
N GLY A 212 3.30 -9.43 -6.22
CA GLY A 212 4.07 -8.32 -6.74
C GLY A 212 3.26 -7.02 -6.77
N VAL A 213 3.84 -5.94 -6.28
CA VAL A 213 3.37 -4.56 -6.49
C VAL A 213 4.40 -3.90 -7.40
N VAL A 214 4.02 -3.64 -8.65
CA VAL A 214 4.90 -3.12 -9.71
C VAL A 214 4.88 -1.60 -9.69
N LEU A 215 6.01 -0.95 -9.42
CA LEU A 215 6.20 0.49 -9.59
C LEU A 215 6.51 0.84 -11.06
N LEU A 216 5.67 1.71 -11.62
CA LEU A 216 5.80 2.34 -12.94
C LEU A 216 5.35 3.81 -12.84
N HIS A 217 5.62 4.61 -13.88
CA HIS A 217 5.20 6.01 -13.96
C HIS A 217 4.48 6.27 -15.30
N ASP A 218 3.24 6.78 -15.26
CA ASP A 218 2.45 7.05 -16.47
C ASP A 218 2.71 8.43 -17.08
N VAL A 219 3.70 9.15 -16.56
CA VAL A 219 4.22 10.42 -17.08
C VAL A 219 5.43 10.25 -18.00
N LEU A 220 5.91 9.01 -18.19
CA LEU A 220 7.13 8.70 -18.97
C LEU A 220 6.81 8.14 -20.37
N PRO A 221 7.49 8.64 -21.43
CA PRO A 221 7.16 8.27 -22.83
C PRO A 221 7.43 6.80 -23.17
N TRP A 222 8.32 6.13 -22.46
CA TRP A 222 8.70 4.73 -22.69
C TRP A 222 7.92 3.73 -21.83
N THR A 223 7.31 4.17 -20.72
CA THR A 223 6.58 3.27 -19.81
C THR A 223 5.23 2.85 -20.39
N VAL A 224 4.41 3.80 -20.84
CA VAL A 224 3.07 3.48 -21.38
C VAL A 224 3.11 2.54 -22.59
N PRO A 225 4.03 2.70 -23.58
CA PRO A 225 4.20 1.73 -24.65
C PRO A 225 4.59 0.31 -24.19
N ALA A 226 5.21 0.15 -23.01
CA ALA A 226 5.63 -1.16 -22.50
C ALA A 226 4.47 -1.98 -21.92
N VAL A 227 3.40 -1.30 -21.47
CA VAL A 227 2.29 -1.90 -20.72
C VAL A 227 1.58 -3.04 -21.47
N PRO A 228 1.24 -2.96 -22.77
CA PRO A 228 0.62 -4.09 -23.47
C PRO A 228 1.47 -5.36 -23.41
N GLY A 229 2.78 -5.23 -23.65
CA GLY A 229 3.72 -6.36 -23.60
C GLY A 229 3.96 -6.88 -22.18
N ILE A 230 3.88 -6.01 -21.16
CA ILE A 230 3.91 -6.40 -19.75
C ILE A 230 2.67 -7.24 -19.43
N ILE A 231 1.47 -6.77 -19.78
CA ILE A 231 0.20 -7.47 -19.52
C ILE A 231 0.20 -8.84 -20.19
N ALA A 232 0.56 -8.89 -21.48
CA ALA A 232 0.63 -10.15 -22.23
C ALA A 232 1.62 -11.14 -21.61
N GLY A 233 2.83 -10.67 -21.25
CA GLY A 233 3.85 -11.52 -20.64
C GLY A 233 3.44 -12.05 -19.26
N LEU A 234 2.83 -11.20 -18.42
CA LEU A 234 2.32 -11.60 -17.10
C LEU A 234 1.21 -12.64 -17.23
N ARG A 235 0.25 -12.45 -18.14
CA ARG A 235 -0.82 -13.42 -18.40
C ARG A 235 -0.26 -14.76 -18.89
N SER A 236 0.68 -14.72 -19.83
CA SER A 236 1.35 -15.93 -20.34
C SER A 236 2.09 -16.70 -19.23
N ALA A 237 2.65 -15.98 -18.25
CA ALA A 237 3.27 -16.57 -17.06
C ALA A 237 2.27 -16.98 -15.95
N GLY A 238 0.96 -16.94 -16.22
CA GLY A 238 -0.11 -17.38 -15.31
C GLY A 238 -0.45 -16.38 -14.22
N TYR A 239 -0.10 -15.10 -14.36
CA TYR A 239 -0.45 -14.09 -13.38
C TYR A 239 -1.90 -13.59 -13.55
N THR A 240 -2.56 -13.38 -12.42
CA THR A 240 -3.82 -12.62 -12.32
C THR A 240 -3.48 -11.16 -12.03
N LEU A 241 -3.83 -10.26 -12.95
CA LEU A 241 -3.63 -8.83 -12.74
C LEU A 241 -4.75 -8.24 -11.88
N VAL A 242 -4.37 -7.57 -10.80
CA VAL A 242 -5.28 -7.04 -9.78
C VAL A 242 -4.93 -5.59 -9.42
N THR A 243 -5.85 -4.87 -8.77
CA THR A 243 -5.49 -3.61 -8.08
C THR A 243 -4.82 -3.92 -6.73
N VAL A 244 -4.19 -2.92 -6.10
CA VAL A 244 -3.60 -3.11 -4.75
C VAL A 244 -4.69 -3.48 -3.73
N SER A 245 -5.87 -2.87 -3.81
CA SER A 245 -7.03 -3.20 -2.95
C SER A 245 -7.62 -4.59 -3.20
N GLN A 246 -7.30 -5.23 -4.34
CA GLN A 246 -7.65 -6.62 -4.62
C GLN A 246 -6.52 -7.58 -4.24
N LEU A 247 -5.28 -7.12 -4.21
CA LEU A 247 -4.12 -7.90 -3.80
C LEU A 247 -4.12 -8.17 -2.29
N TYR A 248 -4.44 -7.15 -1.49
CA TYR A 248 -4.47 -7.23 -0.04
C TYR A 248 -5.89 -7.13 0.52
N GLU A 249 -6.13 -7.77 1.66
CA GLU A 249 -7.31 -7.61 2.50
C GLU A 249 -6.95 -6.86 3.79
N ASN A 250 -7.92 -6.17 4.41
CA ASN A 250 -7.78 -5.55 5.74
C ASN A 250 -6.54 -4.66 5.92
N MET A 251 -6.10 -3.94 4.88
CA MET A 251 -4.98 -2.99 4.99
C MET A 251 -5.29 -1.91 6.04
N ARG A 252 -4.36 -1.71 6.97
CA ARG A 252 -4.57 -0.81 8.11
C ARG A 252 -3.94 0.57 7.86
N PRO A 253 -4.60 1.67 8.27
CA PRO A 253 -4.02 3.00 8.19
C PRO A 253 -2.67 3.11 8.92
N GLY A 254 -1.70 3.75 8.28
CA GLY A 254 -0.34 3.92 8.78
C GLY A 254 0.60 2.74 8.52
N GLU A 255 0.09 1.53 8.25
CA GLU A 255 0.93 0.37 7.95
C GLU A 255 1.47 0.39 6.51
N GLN A 256 2.55 -0.37 6.27
CA GLN A 256 3.25 -0.43 4.99
C GLN A 256 3.02 -1.76 4.28
N TYR A 257 2.74 -1.70 2.98
CA TYR A 257 2.54 -2.86 2.11
C TYR A 257 3.36 -2.74 0.82
N PRO A 258 3.98 -3.82 0.29
CA PRO A 258 4.09 -5.14 0.90
C PRO A 258 4.79 -5.06 2.26
N VAL A 259 4.33 -5.86 3.22
CA VAL A 259 5.02 -6.00 4.51
C VAL A 259 6.35 -6.68 4.20
N TRP A 260 7.46 -5.96 4.39
CA TRP A 260 8.76 -6.60 4.35
C TRP A 260 8.82 -7.49 5.58
N ALA A 261 8.75 -8.81 5.42
CA ALA A 261 9.03 -9.71 6.52
C ALA A 261 10.38 -9.31 7.10
N ALA A 262 10.43 -8.91 8.37
CA ALA A 262 11.70 -8.90 9.07
C ALA A 262 12.32 -10.29 8.85
N PRO A 263 13.61 -10.41 8.52
CA PRO A 263 14.25 -11.71 8.50
C PRO A 263 13.92 -12.40 9.83
N ALA A 264 13.47 -13.65 9.78
CA ALA A 264 13.25 -14.43 10.99
C ALA A 264 14.50 -14.29 11.87
N PRO A 265 14.37 -14.10 13.20
CA PRO A 265 15.53 -14.06 14.06
C PRO A 265 16.33 -15.33 13.79
N THR A 266 17.56 -15.16 13.30
CA THR A 266 18.47 -16.28 13.09
C THR A 266 18.60 -16.96 14.44
N ALA A 267 18.19 -18.22 14.54
CA ALA A 267 18.44 -19.01 15.73
C ALA A 267 19.93 -18.87 16.07
N PRO A 268 20.30 -18.61 17.34
CA PRO A 268 21.70 -18.51 17.71
C PRO A 268 22.41 -19.79 17.27
N ALA A 269 23.54 -19.63 16.56
CA ALA A 269 24.35 -20.76 16.14
C ALA A 269 24.67 -21.63 17.37
N PRO A 270 24.63 -22.97 17.25
CA PRO A 270 25.01 -23.83 18.35
C PRO A 270 26.45 -23.50 18.77
N SER A 271 26.64 -23.18 20.04
CA SER A 271 27.95 -22.88 20.61
C SER A 271 28.83 -24.12 20.51
N THR A 272 29.69 -24.20 19.51
CA THR A 272 30.77 -25.18 19.49
C THR A 272 31.89 -24.65 20.38
N SER A 273 31.85 -25.01 21.66
CA SER A 273 33.03 -24.97 22.52
C SER A 273 34.01 -26.03 22.03
N ALA A 274 35.06 -25.60 21.35
CA ALA A 274 36.25 -26.42 21.06
C ALA A 274 37.38 -26.05 22.06
N PRO A 275 38.19 -27.02 22.49
CA PRO A 275 39.07 -26.88 23.65
C PRO A 275 40.33 -26.04 23.33
N SER A 276 40.81 -25.33 24.35
CA SER A 276 42.02 -24.53 24.30
C SER A 276 43.27 -25.40 24.17
N THR A 277 44.04 -25.21 23.10
CA THR A 277 45.45 -25.60 23.06
C THR A 277 46.32 -24.35 22.98
N SER A 278 47.10 -24.14 24.03
CA SER A 278 48.10 -23.09 24.19
C SER A 278 49.27 -23.26 23.21
N ALA A 279 49.67 -22.17 22.56
CA ALA A 279 50.93 -22.03 21.83
C ALA A 279 51.77 -20.87 22.40
N PRO A 280 53.11 -20.91 22.30
CA PRO A 280 53.99 -20.06 23.09
C PRO A 280 54.27 -18.69 22.45
N SER A 281 54.59 -17.74 23.32
CA SER A 281 54.88 -16.34 23.06
C SER A 281 56.16 -16.11 22.26
N THR A 282 56.09 -15.27 21.22
CA THR A 282 57.24 -14.53 20.69
C THR A 282 56.88 -13.04 20.59
N SER A 283 57.65 -12.25 21.31
CA SER A 283 57.58 -10.79 21.38
C SER A 283 58.28 -10.14 20.17
N ALA A 284 57.63 -9.17 19.54
CA ALA A 284 58.22 -8.27 18.55
C ALA A 284 58.10 -6.79 19.00
N PRO A 285 59.05 -5.90 18.62
CA PRO A 285 59.29 -4.64 19.31
C PRO A 285 58.47 -3.45 18.79
N THR A 286 58.22 -2.51 19.71
CA THR A 286 57.44 -1.27 19.56
C THR A 286 58.15 -0.23 18.69
N ALA A 287 57.43 0.37 17.74
CA ALA A 287 57.86 1.53 16.96
C ALA A 287 57.64 2.86 17.73
N PRO A 288 58.52 3.88 17.59
CA PRO A 288 58.41 5.15 18.33
C PRO A 288 57.46 6.17 17.66
N PRO A 289 56.93 7.14 18.43
CA PRO A 289 55.90 8.08 17.97
C PRO A 289 56.45 9.27 17.16
N PRO A 290 55.62 9.95 16.34
CA PRO A 290 56.04 11.05 15.48
C PRO A 290 56.24 12.39 16.21
N ALA A 291 57.21 13.17 15.74
CA ALA A 291 57.65 14.46 16.28
C ALA A 291 56.73 15.65 15.89
N LYS A 292 56.64 16.64 16.80
CA LYS A 292 55.89 17.90 16.64
C LYS A 292 56.60 18.91 15.72
N PRO A 293 55.88 19.80 15.02
CA PRO A 293 56.45 20.82 14.15
C PRO A 293 56.95 22.07 14.91
N ALA A 294 58.03 22.68 14.41
CA ALA A 294 58.72 23.86 14.95
C ALA A 294 58.09 25.20 14.50
N PRO A 295 58.25 26.30 15.27
CA PRO A 295 57.69 27.62 14.93
C PRO A 295 58.58 28.44 13.98
N ALA A 296 57.92 29.33 13.23
CA ALA A 296 58.50 30.22 12.22
C ALA A 296 59.31 31.39 12.81
N ALA A 297 60.37 31.81 12.11
CA ALA A 297 61.19 32.99 12.40
C ALA A 297 60.89 34.15 11.41
N PRO A 298 61.23 35.41 11.76
CA PRO A 298 60.63 36.61 11.17
C PRO A 298 61.42 37.19 9.98
N GLY A 299 60.72 37.90 9.09
CA GLY A 299 61.29 38.60 7.95
C GLY A 299 61.86 39.99 8.28
N ARG A 300 62.92 40.37 7.55
CA ARG A 300 63.34 41.75 7.23
C ARG A 300 64.14 41.73 5.93
N GLY A 301 63.85 42.67 5.03
CA GLY A 301 64.55 42.90 3.76
C GLY A 301 63.58 43.39 2.71
#